data_AF-A0AA96V9E5-F1
#
_entry.id   AF-A0AA96V9E5-F1
#
_cell.length_a   1.000
_cell.length_b   1.000
_cell.length_c   1.000
_cell.angle_alpha   90.00
_cell.angle_beta   90.00
_cell.angle_gamma   90.00
#
_symmetry.space_group_name_H-M   'P 1'
#
loop_
_entity.id
_entity.type
_entity.pdbx_description
1 polymer ?
#
loop_
_entity_poly.entity_id
_entity_poly.type
_entity_poly.pdbx_seq_one_letter_code
_entity_poly.pdbx_strand_id
1 'polypeptide(L)'
;MISSISETQPFYLNVDYFRNALETDTILRDREPRTASQYARISSDYISLTGTEQFVYDAEYLDFRPHLLRFLESLRKKNLSHNTIKFYFSALDSLFSFMKDEGFIKINPLDDTFRERYLTRYKPDEPPKFQQWKPEEIQLLIETAPNALWRAIIAMYAATGMRRGELIALNIKDVDFENRVLYLHDHKKRSNKAVIFSDWALSYLLDYLELRIE
;
A
#
# COMPACT_ATOMS: atom_id res chain seq x y z
N MET A 1 14.25 -25.76 34.85
CA MET A 1 13.12 -26.70 34.92
C MET A 1 12.07 -26.24 33.92
N ILE A 2 12.18 -26.71 32.68
CA ILE A 2 11.19 -26.44 31.63
C ILE A 2 10.19 -27.58 31.77
N SER A 3 9.11 -27.33 32.50
CA SER A 3 7.95 -28.22 32.51
C SER A 3 7.30 -28.17 31.14
N SER A 4 7.13 -29.36 30.56
CA SER A 4 6.35 -29.66 29.37
C SER A 4 5.07 -28.83 29.25
N ILE A 5 5.01 -27.95 28.26
CA ILE A 5 3.75 -27.33 27.83
C ILE A 5 3.22 -28.23 26.71
N SER A 6 2.41 -29.22 27.07
CA SER A 6 1.71 -30.11 26.13
C SER A 6 0.19 -29.97 26.22
N GLU A 7 -0.32 -28.79 26.55
CA GLU A 7 -1.75 -28.50 26.55
C GLU A 7 -1.98 -27.18 25.81
N THR A 8 -2.54 -27.26 24.60
CA THR A 8 -3.00 -26.09 23.84
C THR A 8 -4.15 -25.45 24.59
N GLN A 9 -3.85 -24.37 25.32
CA GLN A 9 -4.86 -23.60 26.04
C GLN A 9 -5.75 -22.85 25.05
N PRO A 10 -7.08 -22.87 25.24
CA PRO A 10 -7.98 -22.02 24.47
C PRO A 10 -7.60 -20.54 24.57
N PHE A 11 -7.65 -19.82 23.45
CA PHE A 11 -7.33 -18.38 23.42
C PHE A 11 -8.45 -17.55 22.78
N TYR A 12 -8.44 -16.24 23.06
CA TYR A 12 -9.37 -15.26 22.51
C TYR A 12 -8.64 -14.33 21.53
N LEU A 13 -9.28 -13.97 20.42
CA LEU A 13 -8.81 -12.92 19.52
C LEU A 13 -9.13 -11.53 20.09
N ASN A 14 -8.34 -11.07 21.06
CA ASN A 14 -8.44 -9.70 21.57
C ASN A 14 -8.04 -8.71 20.46
N VAL A 15 -9.01 -7.94 19.97
CA VAL A 15 -8.83 -7.00 18.84
C VAL A 15 -7.68 -6.04 19.07
N ASP A 16 -7.57 -5.46 20.26
CA ASP A 16 -6.57 -4.43 20.55
C ASP A 16 -5.16 -5.03 20.66
N TYR A 17 -5.04 -6.21 21.27
CA TYR A 17 -3.79 -6.97 21.30
C TYR A 17 -3.31 -7.28 19.88
N PHE A 18 -4.14 -7.92 19.05
CA PHE A 18 -3.75 -8.31 17.70
C PHE A 18 -3.50 -7.12 16.78
N ARG A 19 -4.25 -6.01 16.94
CA ARG A 19 -3.99 -4.77 16.21
C ARG A 19 -2.58 -4.25 16.49
N ASN A 20 -2.25 -4.07 17.78
CA ASN A 20 -0.98 -3.46 18.17
C ASN A 20 0.21 -4.40 17.90
N ALA A 21 0.04 -5.70 18.16
CA ALA A 21 1.06 -6.71 17.91
C ALA A 21 1.36 -6.84 16.42
N LEU A 22 0.33 -6.92 15.56
CA LEU A 22 0.52 -7.01 14.12
C LEU A 22 1.15 -5.74 13.53
N GLU A 23 0.74 -4.56 14.00
CA GLU A 23 1.35 -3.31 13.54
C GLU A 23 2.86 -3.27 13.87
N THR A 24 3.20 -3.63 15.11
CA THR A 24 4.59 -3.69 15.58
C THR A 24 5.40 -4.71 14.79
N ASP A 25 4.91 -5.95 14.67
CA ASP A 25 5.54 -7.01 13.89
C ASP A 25 5.76 -6.60 12.43
N THR A 26 4.76 -5.97 11.81
CA THR A 26 4.83 -5.55 10.40
C THR A 26 5.90 -4.46 10.20
N ILE A 27 6.06 -3.55 11.16
CA ILE A 27 7.14 -2.55 11.17
C ILE A 27 8.50 -3.23 11.36
N LEU A 28 8.62 -4.18 12.29
CA LEU A 28 9.86 -4.94 12.54
C LEU A 28 10.29 -5.76 11.31
N ARG A 29 9.35 -6.19 10.47
CA ARG A 29 9.61 -6.82 9.15
C ARG A 29 9.89 -5.81 8.03
N ASP A 30 10.38 -4.63 8.37
CA ASP A 30 10.81 -3.57 7.46
C ASP A 30 9.73 -3.05 6.48
N ARG A 31 8.45 -3.20 6.80
CA ARG A 31 7.39 -2.58 6.00
C ARG A 31 7.30 -1.08 6.27
N GLU A 32 6.58 -0.36 5.41
CA GLU A 32 6.28 1.06 5.63
C GLU A 32 5.26 1.17 6.79
N PRO A 33 5.41 2.13 7.72
CA PRO A 33 4.45 2.33 8.81
C PRO A 33 3.01 2.45 8.32
N ARG A 34 2.79 3.15 7.20
CA ARG A 34 1.48 3.24 6.55
C ARG A 34 0.88 1.88 6.18
N THR A 35 1.71 0.95 5.71
CA THR A 35 1.26 -0.41 5.38
C THR A 35 0.92 -1.19 6.65
N ALA A 36 1.73 -1.07 7.70
CA ALA A 36 1.49 -1.69 8.99
C ALA A 36 0.16 -1.22 9.60
N SER A 37 -0.09 0.08 9.66
CA SER A 37 -1.35 0.64 10.17
C SER A 37 -2.56 0.18 9.34
N GLN A 38 -2.41 0.07 8.01
CA GLN A 38 -3.47 -0.47 7.16
C GLN A 38 -3.76 -1.94 7.44
N TYR A 39 -2.72 -2.76 7.65
CA TYR A 39 -2.87 -4.18 7.97
C TYR A 39 -3.54 -4.38 9.33
N ALA A 40 -3.12 -3.61 10.34
CA ALA A 40 -3.70 -3.62 11.68
C ALA A 40 -5.18 -3.21 11.66
N ARG A 41 -5.52 -2.16 10.89
CA ARG A 41 -6.91 -1.72 10.70
C ARG A 41 -7.76 -2.80 10.02
N ILE A 42 -7.30 -3.36 8.90
CA ILE A 42 -8.05 -4.39 8.17
C ILE A 42 -8.26 -5.64 9.04
N SER A 43 -7.25 -6.02 9.82
CA SER A 43 -7.33 -7.13 10.76
C SER A 43 -8.37 -6.86 11.84
N SER A 44 -8.40 -5.65 12.39
CA SER A 44 -9.45 -5.23 13.33
C SER A 44 -10.84 -5.28 12.71
N ASP A 45 -10.99 -4.74 11.50
CA ASP A 45 -12.25 -4.76 10.76
C ASP A 45 -12.75 -6.20 10.53
N TYR A 46 -11.84 -7.12 10.18
CA TYR A 46 -12.14 -8.54 10.02
C TYR A 46 -12.60 -9.17 11.33
N ILE A 47 -11.85 -8.95 12.41
CA ILE A 47 -12.14 -9.57 13.70
C ILE A 47 -13.54 -9.15 14.16
N SER A 48 -13.77 -7.85 14.27
CA SER A 48 -15.04 -7.28 14.73
C SER A 48 -16.23 -7.61 13.82
N LEU A 49 -16.05 -7.63 12.49
CA LEU A 49 -17.15 -7.95 11.57
C LEU A 49 -17.58 -9.41 11.66
N THR A 50 -16.61 -10.31 11.82
CA THR A 50 -16.88 -11.75 11.79
C THR A 50 -17.19 -12.33 13.16
N GLY A 51 -17.10 -11.49 14.20
CA GLY A 51 -17.31 -11.82 15.61
C GLY A 51 -16.24 -12.76 16.18
N THR A 52 -15.08 -12.87 15.53
CA THR A 52 -14.05 -13.85 15.90
C THR A 52 -13.52 -13.67 17.32
N GLU A 53 -13.60 -12.46 17.88
CA GLU A 53 -13.23 -12.16 19.26
C GLU A 53 -14.09 -12.88 20.31
N GLN A 54 -15.32 -13.28 19.93
CA GLN A 54 -16.29 -13.91 20.84
C GLN A 54 -16.12 -15.42 20.94
N PHE A 55 -15.29 -16.01 20.08
CA PHE A 55 -15.09 -17.45 20.03
C PHE A 55 -13.88 -17.86 20.87
N VAL A 56 -14.07 -18.93 21.64
CA VAL A 56 -12.97 -19.67 22.24
C VAL A 56 -12.41 -20.59 21.19
N TYR A 57 -11.12 -20.45 20.94
CA TYR A 57 -10.46 -21.13 19.84
C TYR A 57 -9.57 -22.25 20.34
N ASP A 58 -9.89 -23.48 19.93
CA ASP A 58 -9.02 -24.64 20.08
C ASP A 58 -8.02 -24.65 18.92
N ALA A 59 -6.73 -24.48 19.24
CA ALA A 59 -5.65 -24.47 18.26
C ALA A 59 -5.58 -25.76 17.41
N GLU A 60 -6.19 -26.85 17.86
CA GLU A 60 -6.23 -28.13 17.14
C GLU A 60 -7.38 -28.21 16.12
N TYR A 61 -8.52 -27.57 16.35
CA TYR A 61 -9.75 -27.72 15.55
C TYR A 61 -10.30 -26.40 15.01
N LEU A 62 -9.40 -25.49 14.63
CA LEU A 62 -9.79 -24.14 14.21
C LEU A 62 -10.04 -23.98 12.73
N ASP A 63 -11.30 -23.78 12.35
CA ASP A 63 -11.68 -23.43 10.98
C ASP A 63 -12.07 -21.95 10.86
N PHE A 64 -11.13 -21.13 10.41
CA PHE A 64 -11.38 -19.72 10.07
C PHE A 64 -12.04 -19.52 8.71
N ARG A 65 -12.16 -20.56 7.86
CA ARG A 65 -12.68 -20.40 6.49
C ARG A 65 -14.10 -19.81 6.46
N PRO A 66 -15.06 -20.20 7.33
CA PRO A 66 -16.36 -19.56 7.38
C PRO A 66 -16.28 -18.04 7.67
N HIS A 67 -15.37 -17.62 8.55
CA HIS A 67 -15.16 -16.21 8.89
C HIS A 67 -14.54 -15.45 7.71
N LEU A 68 -13.54 -16.04 7.05
CA LEU A 68 -12.93 -15.49 5.82
C LEU A 68 -13.96 -15.30 4.70
N LEU A 69 -14.86 -16.27 4.52
CA LEU A 69 -15.93 -16.20 3.52
C LEU A 69 -16.96 -15.12 3.85
N ARG A 70 -17.37 -14.99 5.12
CA ARG A 70 -18.24 -13.88 5.56
C ARG A 70 -17.60 -12.52 5.31
N PHE A 71 -16.30 -12.39 5.59
CA PHE A 71 -15.58 -11.16 5.31
C PHE A 71 -15.52 -10.87 3.82
N LEU A 72 -15.14 -11.85 2.99
CA LEU A 72 -15.12 -11.72 1.53
C LEU A 72 -16.48 -11.29 0.96
N GLU A 73 -17.56 -11.91 1.43
CA GLU A 73 -18.92 -11.56 1.04
C GLU A 73 -19.22 -10.10 1.39
N SER A 74 -18.83 -9.63 2.58
CA SER A 74 -19.01 -8.23 2.98
C SER A 74 -18.25 -7.25 2.07
N LEU A 75 -17.03 -7.60 1.64
CA LEU A 75 -16.23 -6.77 0.74
C LEU A 75 -16.82 -6.71 -0.67
N ARG A 76 -17.36 -7.83 -1.15
CA ARG A 76 -18.05 -7.91 -2.45
C ARG A 76 -19.37 -7.14 -2.43
N LYS A 77 -20.15 -7.21 -1.34
CA LYS A 77 -21.37 -6.41 -1.15
C LYS A 77 -21.09 -4.90 -1.17
N LYS A 78 -19.91 -4.48 -0.71
CA LYS A 78 -19.42 -3.09 -0.80
C LYS A 78 -18.94 -2.69 -2.22
N ASN A 79 -19.02 -3.59 -3.21
CA ASN A 79 -18.54 -3.38 -4.58
C ASN A 79 -17.07 -2.91 -4.64
N LEU A 80 -16.23 -3.40 -3.73
CA LEU A 80 -14.81 -3.05 -3.74
C LEU A 80 -14.10 -3.64 -4.96
N SER A 81 -13.12 -2.90 -5.47
CA SER A 81 -12.29 -3.39 -6.57
C SER A 81 -11.58 -4.69 -6.17
N HIS A 82 -11.30 -5.54 -7.14
CA HIS A 82 -10.61 -6.80 -6.88
C HIS A 82 -9.21 -6.60 -6.30
N ASN A 83 -8.48 -5.57 -6.75
CA ASN A 83 -7.17 -5.23 -6.19
C ASN A 83 -7.30 -4.80 -4.72
N THR A 84 -8.37 -4.07 -4.37
CA THR A 84 -8.69 -3.75 -2.98
C THR A 84 -8.97 -5.03 -2.18
N ILE A 85 -9.77 -5.96 -2.70
CA ILE A 85 -10.04 -7.24 -2.02
C ILE A 85 -8.73 -8.05 -1.83
N LYS A 86 -7.89 -8.16 -2.86
CA LYS A 86 -6.57 -8.82 -2.75
C LYS A 86 -5.69 -8.15 -1.69
N PHE A 87 -5.68 -6.83 -1.62
CA PHE A 87 -4.95 -6.09 -0.59
C PHE A 87 -5.47 -6.42 0.82
N TYR A 88 -6.79 -6.49 1.00
CA TYR A 88 -7.40 -6.89 2.27
C TYR A 88 -6.98 -8.30 2.68
N PHE A 89 -7.01 -9.24 1.74
CA PHE A 89 -6.58 -10.61 2.00
C PHE A 89 -5.06 -10.75 2.18
N SER A 90 -4.25 -9.82 1.67
CA SER A 90 -2.82 -9.76 1.99
C SER A 90 -2.59 -9.32 3.44
N ALA A 91 -3.40 -8.40 3.95
CA ALA A 91 -3.37 -8.02 5.37
C ALA A 91 -3.78 -9.19 6.27
N LEU A 92 -4.85 -9.91 5.92
CA LEU A 92 -5.28 -11.09 6.67
C LEU A 92 -4.25 -12.21 6.62
N ASP A 93 -3.60 -12.41 5.48
CA ASP A 93 -2.51 -13.38 5.37
C ASP A 93 -1.34 -13.04 6.31
N SER A 94 -1.03 -11.75 6.44
CA SER A 94 -0.05 -11.28 7.43
C SER A 94 -0.51 -11.55 8.86
N LEU A 95 -1.79 -11.33 9.19
CA LEU A 95 -2.34 -11.64 10.51
C LEU A 95 -2.23 -13.14 10.83
N PHE A 96 -2.69 -14.00 9.92
CA PHE A 96 -2.67 -15.44 10.16
C PHE A 96 -1.26 -16.03 10.15
N SER A 97 -0.33 -15.45 9.39
CA SER A 97 1.07 -15.83 9.47
C SER A 97 1.66 -15.46 10.84
N PHE A 98 1.42 -14.25 11.32
CA PHE A 98 1.80 -13.83 12.68
C PHE A 98 1.20 -14.77 13.73
N MET A 99 -0.10 -15.09 13.64
CA MET A 99 -0.76 -16.01 14.57
C MET A 99 -0.14 -17.41 14.55
N LYS A 100 0.29 -17.88 13.39
CA LYS A 100 0.95 -19.17 13.25
C LYS A 100 2.33 -19.16 13.88
N ASP A 101 3.11 -18.11 13.63
CA ASP A 101 4.48 -17.97 14.12
C ASP A 101 4.51 -17.83 15.65
N GLU A 102 3.53 -17.16 16.24
CA GLU A 102 3.33 -17.06 17.70
C GLU A 102 2.67 -18.31 18.32
N GLY A 103 2.31 -19.31 17.51
CA GLY A 103 1.77 -20.59 17.99
C GLY A 103 0.27 -20.58 18.36
N PHE A 104 -0.48 -19.51 18.06
CA PHE A 104 -1.93 -19.47 18.26
C PHE A 104 -2.67 -20.44 17.33
N ILE A 105 -2.15 -20.67 16.13
CA ILE A 105 -2.75 -21.57 15.14
C ILE A 105 -1.69 -22.48 14.53
N LYS A 106 -2.05 -23.71 14.20
CA LYS A 106 -1.10 -24.65 13.56
C LYS A 106 -0.85 -24.31 12.08
N ILE A 107 -1.87 -23.82 11.39
CA ILE A 107 -1.85 -23.55 9.95
C ILE A 107 -2.47 -22.20 9.62
N ASN A 108 -1.94 -21.54 8.59
CA ASN A 108 -2.57 -20.35 8.03
C ASN A 108 -3.75 -20.79 7.13
N PRO A 109 -5.00 -20.38 7.42
CA PRO A 109 -6.20 -20.77 6.67
C PRO A 109 -6.28 -20.14 5.28
N LEU A 110 -5.49 -19.10 5.01
CA LEU A 110 -5.28 -18.53 3.68
C LEU A 110 -4.16 -19.31 2.99
N ASP A 111 -4.45 -20.54 2.62
CA ASP A 111 -3.60 -21.38 1.77
C ASP A 111 -3.84 -21.10 0.28
N ASP A 112 -3.05 -21.74 -0.59
CA ASP A 112 -3.18 -21.58 -2.03
C ASP A 112 -4.56 -22.04 -2.54
N THR A 113 -5.15 -23.07 -1.92
CA THR A 113 -6.48 -23.57 -2.30
C THR A 113 -7.57 -22.52 -2.06
N PHE A 114 -7.50 -21.77 -0.96
CA PHE A 114 -8.41 -20.66 -0.68
C PHE A 114 -8.21 -19.53 -1.69
N ARG A 115 -6.95 -19.14 -1.94
CA ARG A 115 -6.62 -18.05 -2.88
C ARG A 115 -7.13 -18.36 -4.28
N GLU A 116 -6.84 -19.55 -4.80
CA GLU A 116 -7.24 -20.00 -6.12
C GLU A 116 -8.76 -20.02 -6.27
N ARG A 117 -9.47 -20.54 -5.27
CA ARG A 117 -10.92 -20.68 -5.32
C ARG A 117 -11.67 -19.35 -5.20
N TYR A 118 -11.21 -18.45 -4.35
CA TYR A 118 -12.02 -17.28 -3.93
C TYR A 118 -11.41 -15.93 -4.31
N LEU A 119 -10.09 -15.85 -4.51
CA LEU A 119 -9.37 -14.60 -4.77
C LEU A 119 -8.77 -14.53 -6.18
N THR A 120 -8.84 -15.60 -6.97
CA THR A 120 -8.51 -15.56 -8.40
C THR A 120 -9.73 -15.13 -9.20
N ARG A 121 -9.49 -14.28 -10.20
CA ARG A 121 -10.53 -13.87 -11.16
C ARG A 121 -10.62 -14.85 -12.30
N TYR A 122 -11.85 -15.14 -12.71
CA TYR A 122 -12.12 -15.91 -13.93
C TYR A 122 -11.74 -15.12 -15.20
N LYS A 123 -11.94 -13.79 -15.22
CA LYS A 123 -11.50 -12.91 -16.30
C LYS A 123 -10.60 -11.80 -15.76
N PRO A 124 -9.42 -11.55 -16.35
CA PRO A 124 -8.62 -10.38 -16.02
C PRO A 124 -9.43 -9.11 -16.27
N ASP A 125 -9.21 -8.07 -15.45
CA ASP A 125 -9.63 -6.72 -15.84
C ASP A 125 -8.95 -6.34 -17.15
N GLU A 126 -9.63 -5.59 -18.02
CA GLU A 126 -8.92 -4.86 -19.06
C GLU A 126 -7.88 -3.97 -18.37
N PRO A 127 -6.62 -3.92 -18.87
CA PRO A 127 -5.65 -2.99 -18.33
C PRO A 127 -6.25 -1.59 -18.37
N PRO A 128 -6.04 -0.76 -17.34
CA PRO A 128 -6.51 0.61 -17.38
C PRO A 128 -6.00 1.26 -18.66
N LYS A 129 -6.91 1.80 -19.46
CA LYS A 129 -6.56 2.54 -20.68
C LYS A 129 -5.88 3.82 -20.23
N PHE A 130 -4.54 3.83 -20.30
CA PHE A 130 -3.78 5.05 -20.07
C PHE A 130 -4.05 5.98 -21.25
N GLN A 131 -4.74 7.09 -20.98
CA GLN A 131 -4.85 8.16 -21.95
C GLN A 131 -3.46 8.78 -22.11
N GLN A 132 -2.89 8.62 -23.31
CA GLN A 132 -1.66 9.31 -23.68
C GLN A 132 -2.04 10.74 -24.07
N TRP A 133 -1.42 11.70 -23.40
CA TRP A 133 -1.61 13.12 -23.69
C TRP A 133 -0.73 13.50 -24.87
N LYS A 134 -1.30 14.22 -25.83
CA LYS A 134 -0.55 14.79 -26.94
C LYS A 134 0.26 16.00 -26.45
N PRO A 135 1.40 16.32 -27.10
CA PRO A 135 2.20 17.49 -26.74
C PRO A 135 1.38 18.79 -26.67
N GLU A 136 0.40 18.97 -27.57
CA GLU A 136 -0.45 20.16 -27.62
C GLU A 136 -1.40 20.24 -26.42
N GLU A 137 -1.89 19.11 -25.92
CA GLU A 137 -2.75 19.05 -24.74
C GLU A 137 -1.97 19.39 -23.46
N ILE A 138 -0.71 18.93 -23.37
CA ILE A 138 0.19 19.26 -22.26
C ILE A 138 0.52 20.75 -22.28
N GLN A 139 0.85 21.30 -23.45
CA GLN A 139 1.17 22.71 -23.60
C GLN A 139 -0.02 23.59 -23.19
N LEU A 140 -1.23 23.26 -23.66
CA LEU A 140 -2.46 23.95 -23.26
C LEU A 140 -2.69 23.90 -21.74
N LEU A 141 -2.43 22.75 -21.11
CA LEU A 141 -2.56 22.59 -19.66
C LEU A 141 -1.57 23.48 -18.89
N ILE A 142 -0.35 23.64 -19.39
CA ILE A 142 0.64 24.55 -18.81
C ILE A 142 0.18 26.00 -18.99
N GLU A 143 -0.21 26.41 -20.19
CA GLU A 143 -0.59 27.80 -20.48
C GLU A 143 -1.78 28.28 -19.64
N THR A 144 -2.77 27.39 -19.45
CA THR A 144 -3.99 27.65 -18.67
C THR A 144 -3.80 27.53 -17.16
N ALA A 145 -2.63 27.09 -16.69
CA ALA A 145 -2.35 26.96 -15.27
C ALA A 145 -2.32 28.34 -14.58
N PRO A 146 -2.83 28.44 -13.34
CA PRO A 146 -3.17 29.73 -12.73
C PRO A 146 -1.95 30.57 -12.31
N ASN A 147 -0.78 29.96 -12.13
CA ASN A 147 0.46 30.67 -11.78
C ASN A 147 1.71 29.87 -12.18
N ALA A 148 2.89 30.50 -12.07
CA ALA A 148 4.17 29.90 -12.44
C ALA A 148 4.48 28.61 -11.68
N LEU A 149 4.08 28.49 -10.41
CA LEU A 149 4.25 27.25 -9.65
C LEU A 149 3.50 26.08 -10.32
N TRP A 150 2.23 26.27 -10.67
CA TRP A 150 1.46 25.21 -11.33
C TRP A 150 2.02 24.87 -12.71
N ARG A 151 2.50 25.87 -13.47
CA ARG A 151 3.20 25.66 -14.75
C ARG A 151 4.42 24.76 -14.58
N ALA A 152 5.29 25.08 -13.62
CA ALA A 152 6.46 24.28 -13.29
C ALA A 152 6.06 22.87 -12.85
N ILE A 153 5.06 22.71 -11.99
CA ILE A 153 4.59 21.39 -11.53
C ILE A 153 4.13 20.52 -12.71
N ILE A 154 3.29 21.05 -13.60
CA ILE A 154 2.77 20.31 -14.76
C ILE A 154 3.91 19.95 -15.72
N ALA A 155 4.80 20.90 -16.01
CA ALA A 155 5.97 20.69 -16.85
C ALA A 155 6.87 19.58 -16.31
N MET A 156 7.18 19.61 -15.01
CA MET A 156 8.00 18.60 -14.35
C MET A 156 7.33 17.22 -14.38
N TYR A 157 6.01 17.11 -14.15
CA TYR A 157 5.30 15.83 -14.29
C TYR A 157 5.39 15.27 -15.71
N ALA A 158 5.13 16.10 -16.71
CA ALA A 158 5.13 15.69 -18.11
C ALA A 158 6.52 15.29 -18.61
N ALA A 159 7.58 15.97 -18.15
CA ALA A 159 8.96 15.67 -18.55
C ALA A 159 9.56 14.45 -17.83
N THR A 160 9.17 14.18 -16.58
CA THR A 160 9.87 13.21 -15.72
C THR A 160 9.06 11.96 -15.37
N GLY A 161 7.73 12.04 -15.43
CA GLY A 161 6.84 10.98 -14.95
C GLY A 161 7.01 10.66 -13.46
N MET A 162 7.55 11.59 -12.65
CA MET A 162 7.75 11.40 -11.22
C MET A 162 6.43 11.16 -10.49
N ARG A 163 6.49 10.37 -9.41
CA ARG A 163 5.33 10.19 -8.53
C ARG A 163 5.08 11.47 -7.74
N ARG A 164 3.82 11.72 -7.41
CA ARG A 164 3.42 12.90 -6.63
C ARG A 164 4.24 13.12 -5.35
N GLY A 165 4.51 12.05 -4.60
CA GLY A 165 5.32 12.14 -3.37
C GLY A 165 6.78 12.54 -3.65
N GLU A 166 7.33 12.09 -4.78
CA GLU A 166 8.71 12.41 -5.19
C GLU A 166 8.81 13.90 -5.58
N LEU A 167 7.83 14.44 -6.31
CA LEU A 167 7.81 15.85 -6.70
C LEU A 167 7.58 16.80 -5.50
N ILE A 168 6.70 16.44 -4.57
CA ILE A 168 6.43 17.25 -3.37
C ILE A 168 7.66 17.32 -2.46
N ALA A 169 8.44 16.24 -2.39
CA ALA A 169 9.62 16.18 -1.52
C ALA A 169 10.88 16.82 -2.14
N LEU A 170 10.82 17.23 -3.41
CA LEU A 170 11.96 17.77 -4.14
C LEU A 170 12.40 19.13 -3.59
N ASN A 171 13.70 19.29 -3.30
CA ASN A 171 14.30 20.57 -2.93
C ASN A 171 15.22 21.11 -4.04
N ILE A 172 15.51 22.39 -3.99
CA ILE A 172 16.41 23.06 -4.97
C ILE A 172 17.79 22.38 -5.00
N LYS A 173 18.32 21.98 -3.84
CA LYS A 173 19.61 21.27 -3.72
C LYS A 173 19.65 19.89 -4.40
N ASP A 174 18.48 19.33 -4.70
CA ASP A 174 18.34 18.02 -5.32
C ASP A 174 18.33 18.14 -6.86
N VAL A 175 18.42 19.36 -7.40
CA VAL A 175 18.40 19.66 -8.83
C VAL A 175 19.78 20.11 -9.29
N ASP A 176 20.35 19.34 -10.22
CA ASP A 176 21.49 19.77 -11.01
C ASP A 176 20.97 20.42 -12.29
N PHE A 177 20.96 21.75 -12.30
CA PHE A 177 20.43 22.54 -13.40
C PHE A 177 21.31 22.47 -14.66
N GLU A 178 22.62 22.28 -14.51
CA GLU A 178 23.56 22.20 -15.64
C GLU A 178 23.37 20.89 -16.40
N ASN A 179 23.32 19.78 -15.66
CA ASN A 179 23.17 18.45 -16.24
C ASN A 179 21.71 18.02 -16.42
N ARG A 180 20.75 18.84 -15.94
CA ARG A 180 19.30 18.55 -15.92
C ARG A 180 18.97 17.21 -15.28
N VAL A 181 19.54 17.01 -14.09
CA VAL A 181 19.34 15.79 -13.31
C VAL A 181 18.64 16.13 -12.00
N LEU A 182 17.59 15.38 -11.68
CA LEU A 182 16.93 15.38 -10.39
C LEU A 182 17.41 14.17 -9.60
N TYR A 183 17.85 14.41 -8.37
CA TYR A 183 18.24 13.37 -7.43
C TYR A 183 17.10 13.10 -6.45
N LEU A 184 16.36 12.02 -6.68
CA LEU A 184 15.23 11.63 -5.85
C LEU A 184 15.70 11.10 -4.49
N HIS A 185 14.95 11.46 -3.45
CA HIS A 185 15.13 10.91 -2.12
C HIS A 185 14.83 9.41 -2.04
N ASP A 186 15.36 8.79 -0.99
CA ASP A 186 15.24 7.35 -0.78
C ASP A 186 13.79 6.91 -0.57
N HIS A 187 13.33 6.01 -1.44
CA HIS A 187 12.10 5.27 -1.28
C HIS A 187 12.39 3.77 -1.34
N LYS A 188 11.86 3.00 -0.37
CA LYS A 188 12.09 1.56 -0.19
C LYS A 188 11.94 0.68 -1.44
N LYS A 189 11.26 1.16 -2.49
CA LYS A 189 10.97 0.42 -3.73
C LYS A 189 11.64 0.97 -4.99
N ARG A 190 12.48 2.01 -4.90
CA ARG A 190 13.10 2.65 -6.06
C ARG A 190 14.63 2.55 -6.00
N SER A 191 15.21 1.88 -6.98
CA SER A 191 16.67 1.77 -7.13
C SER A 191 17.25 2.94 -7.94
N ASN A 192 16.52 3.43 -8.96
CA ASN A 192 16.99 4.54 -9.79
C ASN A 192 16.61 5.90 -9.20
N LYS A 193 17.63 6.65 -8.75
CA LYS A 193 17.48 7.93 -8.05
C LYS A 193 17.78 9.14 -8.95
N ALA A 194 18.38 8.95 -10.11
CA ALA A 194 18.68 10.04 -11.04
C ALA A 194 17.63 10.07 -12.15
N VAL A 195 16.95 11.21 -12.29
CA VAL A 195 15.94 11.44 -13.33
C VAL A 195 16.38 12.62 -14.19
N ILE A 196 16.63 12.35 -15.47
CA ILE A 196 16.96 13.38 -16.46
C ILE A 196 15.66 14.02 -16.94
N PHE A 197 15.66 15.34 -17.11
CA PHE A 197 14.52 16.09 -17.65
C PHE A 197 14.93 17.02 -18.80
N SER A 198 13.93 17.48 -19.54
CA SER A 198 14.10 18.27 -20.76
C SER A 198 14.38 19.75 -20.48
N ASP A 199 15.03 20.42 -21.44
CA ASP A 199 15.32 21.86 -21.38
C ASP A 199 14.04 22.71 -21.27
N TRP A 200 12.95 22.30 -21.91
CA TRP A 200 11.69 23.03 -21.83
C TRP A 200 11.05 22.96 -20.44
N ALA A 201 11.24 21.87 -19.69
CA ALA A 201 10.75 21.79 -18.32
C ALA A 201 11.62 22.60 -17.36
N LEU A 202 12.93 22.70 -17.66
CA LEU A 202 13.84 23.58 -16.97
C LEU A 202 13.42 25.05 -17.07
N SER A 203 13.01 25.53 -18.25
CA SER A 203 12.60 26.94 -18.38
C SER A 203 11.44 27.29 -17.45
N TYR A 204 10.38 26.47 -17.41
CA TYR A 204 9.25 26.70 -16.50
C TYR A 204 9.65 26.60 -15.02
N LEU A 205 10.61 25.73 -14.69
CA LEU A 205 11.14 25.63 -13.33
C LEU A 205 11.91 26.90 -12.92
N LEU A 206 12.76 27.43 -13.82
CA LEU A 206 13.50 28.67 -13.59
C LEU A 206 12.56 29.87 -13.45
N ASP A 207 11.56 30.00 -14.33
CA ASP A 207 10.54 31.06 -14.26
C ASP A 207 9.85 31.08 -12.88
N TYR A 208 9.52 29.90 -12.35
CA TYR A 208 8.94 29.79 -11.01
C TYR A 208 9.93 30.19 -9.91
N LEU A 209 11.20 29.77 -10.01
CA LEU A 209 12.22 30.05 -9.01
C LEU A 209 12.56 31.54 -8.94
N GLU A 210 12.58 32.25 -10.07
CA GLU A 210 12.78 33.70 -10.10
C GLU A 210 11.66 34.42 -9.34
N LEU A 211 10.40 34.07 -9.61
CA LEU A 211 9.23 34.65 -8.93
C LEU A 211 9.08 34.25 -7.45
N ARG A 212 9.80 33.21 -7.00
CA ARG A 212 9.79 32.76 -5.60
C ARG A 212 10.72 33.59 -4.72
N ILE A 213 11.72 34.23 -5.31
CA ILE A 213 12.72 35.03 -4.60
C ILE A 213 12.19 36.43 -4.24
N GLU A 214 11.08 36.85 -4.87
CA GLU A 214 10.26 38.02 -4.49
C GLU A 214 9.21 37.67 -3.42
#